data_AF-A0A428RJN7-F1
#
_entry.id   AF-A0A428RJN7-F1
#
_cell.length_a   1.000
_cell.length_b   1.000
_cell.length_c   1.000
_cell.angle_alpha   90.00
_cell.angle_beta   90.00
_cell.angle_gamma   90.00
#
_symmetry.space_group_name_H-M   'P 1'
#
loop_
_entity.id
_entity.type
_entity.pdbx_description
1 polymer ?
#
loop_
_entity_poly.entity_id
_entity_poly.type
_entity_poly.pdbx_seq_one_letter_code
_entity_poly.pdbx_strand_id
1 'polypeptide(L)' 'MPHSQHDEDAPSTTDDSSSLVTLLADSLEKPLLDNRDYRVVRLDNELEALLVHDPETDKASAALD' A
#
# COMPACT_ATOMS: atom_id res chain seq x y z
N MET A 1 39.06 11.37 -33.62
CA MET A 1 37.61 11.36 -33.31
C MET A 1 37.32 10.09 -32.52
N PRO A 2 37.04 10.18 -31.22
CA PRO A 2 36.26 9.16 -30.53
C PRO A 2 35.08 9.76 -29.75
N HIS A 3 33.90 9.22 -30.05
CA HIS A 3 32.72 8.95 -29.23
C HIS A 3 32.28 9.96 -28.16
N SER A 4 31.24 10.71 -28.51
CA SER A 4 30.30 11.37 -27.59
C SER A 4 29.59 10.33 -26.74
N GLN A 5 29.68 10.46 -25.42
CA GLN A 5 28.80 9.79 -24.47
C GLN A 5 27.85 10.85 -23.95
N HIS A 6 26.60 10.78 -24.40
CA HIS A 6 25.48 11.53 -23.84
C HIS A 6 25.16 10.86 -22.50
N ASP A 7 25.51 11.53 -21.39
CA ASP A 7 24.92 11.21 -20.10
C ASP A 7 23.50 11.78 -20.10
N GLU A 8 22.54 10.97 -20.57
CA GLU A 8 21.12 11.20 -20.31
C GLU A 8 20.85 10.86 -18.84
N ASP A 9 21.13 11.83 -17.97
CA ASP A 9 20.53 11.92 -16.64
C ASP A 9 19.02 12.15 -16.83
N ALA A 10 18.30 11.07 -17.11
CA ALA A 10 16.85 11.07 -17.03
C ALA A 10 16.50 11.25 -15.54
N PRO A 11 15.77 12.32 -15.14
CA PRO A 11 15.18 12.31 -13.82
C PRO A 11 14.20 11.15 -13.80
N SER A 12 14.51 10.12 -13.00
CA SER A 12 13.55 9.12 -12.58
C SER A 12 12.28 9.87 -12.21
N THR A 13 11.25 9.67 -13.03
CA THR A 13 9.91 10.17 -12.75
C THR A 13 9.48 9.41 -11.51
N THR A 14 9.80 9.96 -10.35
CA THR A 14 9.22 9.55 -9.08
C THR A 14 7.76 9.88 -9.25
N ASP A 15 7.02 8.87 -9.70
CA ASP A 15 5.57 8.84 -9.78
C ASP A 15 5.08 9.34 -8.44
N ASP A 16 4.67 10.61 -8.41
CA ASP A 16 3.88 11.18 -7.35
C ASP A 16 2.53 10.47 -7.47
N SER A 17 2.50 9.22 -6.99
CA SER A 17 1.29 8.47 -6.79
C SER A 17 0.56 9.21 -5.68
N SER A 18 -0.18 10.27 -6.04
CA SER A 18 -1.01 11.03 -5.12
C SER A 18 -1.82 10.00 -4.35
N SER A 19 -1.51 9.83 -3.06
CA SER A 19 -2.06 8.74 -2.28
C SER A 19 -3.58 8.95 -2.20
N LEU A 20 -4.35 8.23 -3.02
CA LEU A 20 -5.82 8.25 -3.05
C LEU A 20 -6.46 7.62 -1.79
N VAL A 21 -5.64 7.45 -0.76
CA VAL A 21 -5.88 6.63 0.41
C VAL A 21 -5.19 7.29 1.59
N THR A 22 -5.97 7.59 2.62
CA THR A 22 -5.50 8.07 3.92
C THR A 22 -5.39 6.91 4.89
N LEU A 23 -4.25 6.72 5.54
CA LEU A 23 -4.10 5.72 6.61
C LEU A 23 -4.77 6.23 7.89
N LEU A 24 -5.77 5.52 8.39
CA LEU A 24 -6.47 5.85 9.64
C LEU A 24 -5.81 5.16 10.84
N ALA A 25 -5.46 3.89 10.68
CA ALA A 25 -4.78 3.11 11.71
C ALA A 25 -3.84 2.10 11.07
N ASP A 26 -2.62 2.02 11.59
CA ASP A 26 -1.55 1.14 11.10
C ASP A 26 -1.40 -0.15 11.90
N SER A 27 -1.92 -0.17 13.13
CA SER A 27 -1.93 -1.33 14.02
C SER A 27 -3.19 -1.33 14.89
N LEU A 28 -4.02 -2.36 14.72
CA LEU A 28 -5.20 -2.59 15.56
C LEU A 28 -4.84 -3.49 16.74
N GLU A 29 -5.55 -3.32 17.85
CA GLU A 29 -5.42 -4.24 18.99
C GLU A 29 -5.84 -5.65 18.53
N LYS A 30 -4.91 -6.60 18.62
CA LYS A 30 -5.11 -7.99 18.20
C LYS A 30 -4.72 -8.95 19.33
N PRO A 31 -5.36 -10.12 19.43
CA PRO A 31 -4.94 -11.16 20.38
C PRO A 31 -3.48 -11.57 20.17
N LEU A 32 -2.79 -12.00 21.23
CA LEU A 32 -1.38 -12.42 21.16
C LEU A 32 -1.10 -13.59 20.19
N LEU A 33 -2.12 -14.42 19.92
CA LEU A 33 -2.03 -15.54 18.99
C LEU A 33 -2.35 -15.13 17.53
N ASP A 34 -2.80 -13.89 17.31
CA ASP A 34 -3.14 -13.38 15.97
C ASP A 34 -1.90 -12.79 15.30
N ASN A 35 -1.36 -13.51 14.33
CA ASN A 35 -0.19 -13.10 13.54
C ASN A 35 -0.54 -12.23 12.32
N ARG A 36 -1.83 -11.94 12.09
CA ARG A 36 -2.27 -11.14 10.94
C ARG A 36 -2.02 -9.66 11.19
N ASP A 37 -1.67 -8.93 10.14
CA ASP A 37 -1.50 -7.49 10.22
C ASP A 37 -2.74 -6.77 9.72
N TYR A 38 -3.20 -5.79 10.50
CA TYR A 38 -4.44 -5.09 10.25
C TYR A 38 -4.16 -3.61 10.02
N ARG A 39 -4.76 -3.05 8.99
CA ARG A 39 -4.69 -1.62 8.68
C ARG A 39 -6.07 -1.10 8.33
N VAL A 40 -6.42 0.09 8.83
CA VAL A 40 -7.62 0.79 8.42
C VAL A 40 -7.21 1.94 7.53
N VAL A 41 -7.82 2.00 6.35
CA VAL A 41 -7.60 3.07 5.38
C VAL A 41 -8.92 3.71 5.01
N ARG A 42 -8.86 5.02 4.73
CA ARG A 42 -9.97 5.78 4.16
C ARG A 42 -9.64 6.10 2.72
N LEU A 43 -10.56 5.78 1.82
CA LEU A 43 -10.48 6.08 0.40
C LEU A 43 -10.96 7.52 0.15
N ASP A 44 -10.59 8.09 -1.00
CA ASP A 44 -11.01 9.45 -1.39
C ASP A 44 -12.53 9.63 -1.50
N ASN A 45 -13.26 8.55 -1.77
CA ASN A 45 -14.73 8.54 -1.78
C ASN A 45 -15.34 8.39 -0.37
N GLU A 46 -14.54 8.67 0.65
CA GLU A 46 -14.88 8.64 2.07
C GLU A 46 -15.18 7.25 2.66
N LEU A 47 -15.10 6.18 1.86
CA LEU A 47 -15.26 4.82 2.36
C LEU A 47 -14.07 4.39 3.22
N GLU A 48 -14.36 3.63 4.27
CA GLU A 48 -13.34 3.02 5.13
C GLU A 48 -13.20 1.54 4.79
N ALA A 49 -11.96 1.07 4.70
CA ALA A 49 -11.63 -0.32 4.42
C ALA A 49 -10.68 -0.87 5.48
N LEU A 50 -10.99 -2.06 5.99
CA LEU A 50 -10.10 -2.87 6.81
C LEU A 50 -9.30 -3.81 5.92
N LEU A 51 -7.99 -3.60 5.86
CA LEU A 51 -7.04 -4.48 5.20
C LEU A 51 -6.51 -5.48 6.21
N VAL A 52 -6.62 -6.77 5.88
CA VAL A 52 -6.06 -7.88 6.65
C VAL A 52 -4.97 -8.53 5.83
N HIS A 53 -3.73 -8.41 6.28
CA HIS A 53 -2.58 -9.10 5.69
C HIS A 53 -2.31 -10.38 6.48
N ASP A 54 -2.61 -11.50 5.85
CA ASP A 54 -2.37 -12.84 6.38
C ASP A 54 -1.51 -13.62 5.36
N PRO A 55 -0.21 -13.82 5.62
CA PRO A 55 0.67 -14.54 4.69
C PRO A 55 0.41 -16.05 4.65
N GLU A 56 -0.29 -16.61 5.64
CA GLU A 56 -0.56 -18.05 5.74
C GLU A 56 -1.91 -18.44 5.12
N THR A 57 -2.74 -17.47 4.74
CA THR A 57 -4.06 -17.76 4.16
C THR A 57 -3.95 -18.40 2.78
N ASP A 58 -4.67 -19.51 2.59
CA ASP A 58 -4.85 -20.15 1.28
C ASP A 58 -5.85 -19.38 0.39
N LYS A 59 -6.78 -18.63 1.01
CA LYS A 59 -7.87 -17.95 0.31
C LYS A 59 -8.02 -16.51 0.75
N ALA A 60 -8.13 -15.64 -0.25
CA ALA A 60 -8.54 -14.26 -0.05
C ALA A 60 -10.07 -14.14 -0.02
N SER A 61 -10.58 -13.19 0.76
CA SER A 61 -12.01 -12.84 0.85
C SER A 61 -12.17 -11.34 1.03
N ALA A 62 -13.33 -10.81 0.64
CA ALA A 62 -13.71 -9.41 0.82
C ALA A 62 -15.23 -9.32 1.05
N ALA A 63 -15.65 -8.28 1.77
CA ALA A 63 -17.05 -7.98 2.01
C ALA A 63 -17.27 -6.46 2.03
N LEU A 64 -18.49 -6.04 1.72
CA LEU A 64 -18.98 -4.66 1.80
C LEU A 64 -20.43 -4.74 2.28
N ASP A 65 -20.81 -3.89 3.23
CA ASP A 65 -22.15 -3.76 3.80
C ASP A 65 -22.68 -2.34 3.58
#